data_AF-A0A947XAD2-F1
#
_entry.id   AF-A0A947XAD2-F1
#
_cell.length_a   1.000
_cell.length_b   1.000
_cell.length_c   1.000
_cell.angle_alpha   90.00
_cell.angle_beta   90.00
_cell.angle_gamma   90.00
#
_symmetry.space_group_name_H-M   'P 1'
#
loop_
_entity.id
_entity.type
_entity.pdbx_description
1 polymer ?
#
loop_
_entity_poly.entity_id
_entity_poly.type
_entity_poly.pdbx_seq_one_letter_code
_entity_poly.pdbx_strand_id
1 'polypeptide(L)'
;MADESKKQDQLLETTDCLEAIGTLKSSKNFFFFISFFCLLILQSIFWLTPTKYIELPGEVAQNSIAPVSVMIVKLAVPAKKEAKIETKTEKIEQAAQALTADANSAKADPNAAAAAKHYPQIKIKFAHIAWTIRVCNYLLAVSAIIYSLTLLFAMKISLVGRLGGISHITKAVFVSFLVVVLILPWQLMFKSVLFGVIYTPAELLSAWENSSEYSAGAIGLIVMRFSLLWLVVTLLLINAQMRSMRWSKNTLKRLGIVG
;
A
#
# COMPACT_ATOMS: atom_id res chain seq x y z
N MET A 1 5.75 54.07 -26.98
CA MET A 1 4.94 53.01 -27.63
C MET A 1 5.55 51.62 -27.46
N ALA A 2 6.86 51.41 -27.64
CA ALA A 2 7.50 50.10 -27.48
C ALA A 2 7.38 49.46 -26.07
N ASP A 3 7.39 50.26 -25.00
CA ASP A 3 7.28 49.74 -23.63
C ASP A 3 5.85 49.34 -23.23
N GLU A 4 4.83 49.98 -23.81
CA GLU A 4 3.42 49.63 -23.54
C GLU A 4 3.05 48.30 -24.24
N SER A 5 3.56 48.08 -25.46
CA SER A 5 3.42 46.78 -26.16
C SER A 5 4.02 45.63 -25.34
N LYS A 6 5.24 45.81 -24.81
CA LYS A 6 5.91 44.78 -23.99
C LYS A 6 5.15 44.45 -22.70
N LYS A 7 4.55 45.45 -22.04
CA LYS A 7 3.72 45.23 -20.85
C LYS A 7 2.46 44.45 -21.20
N GLN A 8 1.83 44.77 -22.33
CA GLN A 8 0.62 44.10 -22.78
C GLN A 8 0.89 42.63 -23.15
N ASP A 9 2.00 42.36 -23.85
CA ASP A 9 2.46 40.99 -24.15
C ASP A 9 2.72 40.21 -22.86
N GLN A 10 3.39 40.82 -21.88
CA GLN A 10 3.67 40.19 -20.58
C GLN A 10 2.39 39.86 -19.79
N LEU A 11 1.36 40.71 -19.86
CA LEU A 11 0.07 40.45 -19.21
C LEU A 11 -0.70 39.31 -19.88
N LEU A 12 -0.63 39.22 -21.21
CA LEU A 12 -1.24 38.14 -21.99
C LEU A 12 -0.56 36.80 -21.68
N GLU A 13 0.78 36.76 -21.73
CA GLU A 13 1.57 35.57 -21.36
C GLU A 13 1.30 35.11 -19.92
N THR A 14 1.15 36.06 -18.99
CA THR A 14 0.83 35.75 -17.60
C THR A 14 -0.57 35.14 -17.50
N THR A 15 -1.56 35.69 -18.21
CA THR A 15 -2.94 35.19 -18.21
C THR A 15 -3.03 33.75 -18.72
N ASP A 16 -2.39 33.46 -19.84
CA ASP A 16 -2.33 32.10 -20.42
C ASP A 16 -1.65 31.10 -19.46
N CYS A 17 -0.58 31.54 -18.78
CA CYS A 17 0.08 30.72 -17.77
C CYS A 17 -0.84 30.41 -16.57
N LEU A 18 -1.75 31.32 -16.20
CA LEU A 18 -2.69 31.10 -15.10
C LEU A 18 -3.78 30.11 -15.46
N GLU A 19 -4.35 30.23 -16.66
CA GLU A 19 -5.34 29.28 -17.14
C GLU A 19 -4.75 27.86 -17.23
N ALA A 20 -3.53 27.75 -17.75
CA ALA A 20 -2.80 26.49 -17.79
C ALA A 20 -2.58 25.90 -16.38
N ILE A 21 -2.24 26.73 -15.39
CA ILE A 21 -2.08 26.29 -13.99
C ILE A 21 -3.41 25.84 -13.37
N GLY A 22 -4.51 26.51 -13.68
CA GLY A 22 -5.85 26.10 -13.26
C GLY A 22 -6.15 24.68 -13.73
N THR A 23 -5.92 24.41 -15.01
CA THR A 23 -6.11 23.09 -15.63
C THR A 23 -5.19 22.02 -15.01
N LEU A 24 -3.90 22.34 -14.83
CA LEU A 24 -2.94 21.42 -14.22
C LEU A 24 -3.25 21.11 -12.75
N LYS A 25 -3.84 22.06 -12.01
CA LYS A 25 -4.24 21.85 -10.61
C LYS A 25 -5.40 20.86 -10.50
N SER A 26 -6.37 20.95 -11.40
CA SER A 26 -7.47 19.99 -11.47
C SER A 26 -6.94 18.59 -11.84
N SER A 27 -6.17 18.52 -12.93
CA SER A 27 -5.60 17.29 -13.45
C SER A 27 -4.75 16.54 -12.41
N LYS A 28 -3.80 17.23 -11.75
CA LYS A 28 -2.94 16.58 -10.74
C LYS A 28 -3.73 16.03 -9.55
N ASN A 29 -4.81 16.71 -9.13
CA ASN A 29 -5.63 16.26 -8.01
C ASN A 29 -6.40 14.99 -8.40
N PHE A 30 -6.93 14.95 -9.61
CA PHE A 30 -7.61 13.78 -10.15
C PHE A 30 -6.70 12.54 -10.17
N PHE A 31 -5.50 12.65 -10.77
CA PHE A 31 -4.56 11.53 -10.81
C PHE A 31 -4.01 11.14 -9.43
N PHE A 32 -3.86 12.11 -8.51
CA PHE A 32 -3.53 11.83 -7.12
C PHE A 32 -4.61 10.94 -6.46
N PHE A 33 -5.89 11.29 -6.61
CA PHE A 33 -6.98 10.50 -6.02
C PHE A 33 -7.08 9.11 -6.63
N ILE A 34 -6.92 8.97 -7.96
CA ILE A 34 -6.88 7.65 -8.61
C ILE A 34 -5.78 6.78 -7.99
N SER A 35 -4.55 7.30 -7.93
CA SER A 35 -3.41 6.56 -7.34
C SER A 35 -3.68 6.21 -5.87
N PHE A 36 -4.20 7.15 -5.09
CA PHE A 36 -4.50 6.97 -3.67
C PHE A 36 -5.56 5.89 -3.44
N PHE A 37 -6.66 5.90 -4.21
CA PHE A 37 -7.68 4.87 -4.12
C PHE A 37 -7.18 3.50 -4.56
N CYS A 38 -6.37 3.42 -5.62
CA CYS A 38 -5.76 2.16 -6.04
C CYS A 38 -4.87 1.58 -4.93
N LEU A 39 -4.06 2.41 -4.27
CA LEU A 39 -3.24 2.00 -3.12
C LEU A 39 -4.11 1.49 -1.97
N LEU A 40 -5.21 2.17 -1.64
CA LEU A 40 -6.13 1.74 -0.59
C LEU A 40 -6.78 0.40 -0.92
N ILE A 41 -7.29 0.22 -2.14
CA ILE A 41 -7.92 -1.02 -2.60
C ILE A 41 -6.92 -2.18 -2.52
N LEU A 42 -5.70 -1.99 -3.02
CA LEU A 42 -4.65 -3.02 -2.95
C LEU A 42 -4.31 -3.39 -1.49
N GLN A 43 -4.27 -2.42 -0.58
CA GLN A 43 -4.03 -2.72 0.84
C GLN A 43 -5.22 -3.43 1.48
N SER A 44 -6.45 -3.02 1.16
CA SER A 44 -7.67 -3.70 1.63
C SER A 44 -7.72 -5.15 1.16
N ILE A 45 -7.35 -5.42 -0.09
CA ILE A 45 -7.28 -6.79 -0.64
C ILE A 45 -6.25 -7.61 0.13
N PHE A 46 -5.06 -7.09 0.40
CA PHE A 46 -4.02 -7.79 1.17
C PHE A 46 -4.52 -8.24 2.55
N TRP A 47 -5.23 -7.36 3.27
CA TRP A 47 -5.82 -7.70 4.58
C TRP A 47 -7.06 -8.60 4.48
N LEU A 48 -7.75 -8.60 3.35
CA LEU A 48 -8.91 -9.47 3.11
C LEU A 48 -8.49 -10.89 2.73
N THR A 49 -7.33 -11.09 2.11
CA THR A 49 -6.80 -12.42 1.74
C THR A 49 -6.81 -13.47 2.86
N PRO A 50 -6.37 -13.17 4.10
CA PRO A 50 -6.40 -14.15 5.19
C PRO A 50 -7.80 -14.43 5.76
N THR A 51 -8.83 -13.71 5.31
CA THR A 51 -10.19 -13.91 5.80
C THR A 51 -10.89 -15.03 5.03
N LYS A 52 -11.79 -15.79 5.68
CA LYS A 52 -12.61 -16.83 5.04
C LYS A 52 -13.63 -16.29 4.01
N TYR A 53 -13.49 -15.03 3.57
CA TYR A 53 -14.40 -14.37 2.63
C TYR A 53 -14.06 -14.61 1.15
N ILE A 54 -12.94 -15.29 0.85
CA ILE A 54 -12.46 -15.51 -0.52
C ILE A 54 -12.46 -16.99 -0.86
N GLU A 55 -13.12 -17.35 -1.96
CA GLU A 55 -13.08 -18.72 -2.50
C GLU A 55 -11.85 -18.87 -3.39
N LEU A 56 -10.85 -19.63 -2.90
CA LEU A 56 -9.67 -20.00 -3.66
C LEU A 56 -10.00 -21.13 -4.65
N PRO A 57 -9.44 -21.10 -5.88
CA PRO A 57 -9.66 -22.15 -6.86
C PRO A 57 -8.96 -23.44 -6.40
N GLY A 58 -9.74 -24.47 -6.04
CA GLY A 58 -9.24 -25.80 -5.68
C GLY A 58 -9.46 -26.23 -4.21
N GLU A 59 -10.13 -25.41 -3.40
CA GLU A 59 -10.21 -25.66 -1.97
C GLU A 59 -11.49 -26.38 -1.52
N VAL A 60 -11.37 -27.70 -1.26
CA VAL A 60 -12.25 -28.41 -0.33
C VAL A 60 -11.89 -27.92 1.08
N ALA A 61 -12.71 -27.02 1.63
CA ALA A 61 -12.74 -26.59 3.04
C ALA A 61 -11.39 -26.56 3.79
N GLN A 62 -10.52 -25.56 3.53
CA GLN A 62 -9.34 -25.36 4.38
C GLN A 62 -9.74 -24.78 5.74
N ASN A 63 -9.63 -25.62 6.76
CA ASN A 63 -9.52 -25.22 8.16
C ASN A 63 -8.05 -24.92 8.51
N SER A 64 -7.36 -23.96 7.87
CA SER A 64 -5.98 -23.65 8.28
C SER A 64 -5.40 -22.31 7.78
N ILE A 65 -6.21 -21.31 7.41
CA ILE A 65 -5.64 -19.98 7.15
C ILE A 65 -5.37 -19.33 8.51
N ALA A 66 -4.11 -19.28 8.93
CA ALA A 66 -3.70 -18.70 10.20
C ALA A 66 -4.15 -17.22 10.25
N PRO A 67 -4.93 -16.81 11.27
CA PRO A 67 -5.38 -15.44 11.35
C PRO A 67 -4.16 -14.51 11.53
N VAL A 68 -4.23 -13.30 10.98
CA VAL A 68 -3.20 -12.24 11.04
C VAL A 68 -2.58 -12.08 12.44
N SER A 69 -3.37 -12.33 13.49
CA SER A 69 -2.93 -12.34 14.89
C SER A 69 -1.81 -13.37 15.18
N VAL A 70 -1.81 -14.54 14.55
CA VAL A 70 -0.75 -15.56 14.70
C VAL A 70 0.56 -15.13 14.03
N MET A 71 0.49 -14.38 12.92
CA MET A 71 1.68 -13.80 12.28
C MET A 71 2.33 -12.71 13.15
N ILE A 72 1.52 -11.83 13.75
CA ILE A 72 2.01 -10.79 14.67
C ILE A 72 2.67 -11.42 15.90
N VAL A 73 2.11 -12.54 16.41
CA VAL A 73 2.68 -13.29 17.54
C VAL A 73 4.02 -13.95 17.17
N LYS A 74 4.17 -14.53 15.97
CA LYS A 74 5.46 -15.08 15.49
C LYS A 74 6.56 -14.02 15.38
N LEU A 75 6.21 -12.75 15.10
CA LEU A 75 7.13 -11.61 15.05
C LEU A 75 7.48 -11.04 16.43
N ALA A 76 6.66 -11.30 17.45
CA ALA A 76 6.83 -10.79 18.82
C ALA A 76 7.67 -11.69 19.74
N VAL A 77 8.10 -12.87 19.28
CA VAL A 77 8.99 -13.76 20.05
C VAL A 77 10.45 -13.35 19.80
N PRO A 78 11.19 -12.85 20.82
CA PRO A 78 12.61 -12.60 20.66
C PRO A 78 13.36 -13.94 20.53
N ALA A 79 14.16 -14.03 19.47
CA ALA A 79 15.05 -15.15 19.21
C ALA A 79 15.98 -15.41 20.41
N LYS A 80 15.89 -16.62 21.01
CA LYS A 80 16.90 -17.13 21.93
C LYS A 80 17.44 -18.45 21.40
N LYS A 81 18.71 -18.34 20.98
CA LYS A 81 19.72 -19.29 20.48
C LYS A 81 19.46 -20.80 20.66
N GLU A 82 19.80 -21.51 19.58
CA GLU A 82 20.01 -22.95 19.48
C GLU A 82 21.24 -23.46 20.26
N ALA A 83 21.20 -24.79 20.47
CA ALA A 83 22.28 -25.76 20.67
C ALA A 83 22.79 -26.03 22.10
N LYS A 84 22.33 -27.15 22.67
CA LYS A 84 23.21 -28.30 22.97
C LYS A 84 22.38 -29.59 23.15
N ILE A 85 22.40 -30.46 22.14
CA ILE A 85 22.03 -31.87 22.24
C ILE A 85 23.34 -32.63 22.49
N GLU A 86 23.39 -33.41 23.56
CA GLU A 86 23.99 -34.75 23.56
C GLU A 86 23.61 -35.48 24.86
N THR A 87 22.76 -36.51 24.67
CA THR A 87 22.96 -37.87 25.20
C THR A 87 22.89 -38.10 26.71
N LYS A 88 21.72 -38.58 27.18
CA LYS A 88 21.54 -39.79 28.03
C LYS A 88 20.03 -39.97 28.33
N THR A 89 19.34 -40.83 27.58
CA THR A 89 19.06 -42.25 27.89
C THR A 89 17.89 -42.44 28.86
N GLU A 90 16.76 -42.86 28.29
CA GLU A 90 15.82 -43.88 28.80
C GLU A 90 15.67 -43.94 30.33
N LYS A 91 14.70 -43.19 30.90
CA LYS A 91 14.11 -43.49 32.25
C LYS A 91 12.90 -42.66 32.72
N ILE A 92 12.15 -41.99 31.85
CA ILE A 92 10.96 -41.20 32.28
C ILE A 92 9.66 -41.59 31.55
N GLU A 93 9.71 -42.59 30.67
CA GLU A 93 8.56 -43.07 29.90
C GLU A 93 7.60 -43.98 30.71
N GLN A 94 7.75 -44.08 32.04
CA GLN A 94 6.93 -44.94 32.90
C GLN A 94 6.27 -44.24 34.10
N ALA A 95 6.30 -42.91 34.19
CA ALA A 95 5.78 -42.18 35.38
C ALA A 95 4.60 -41.22 35.12
N ALA A 96 4.10 -41.10 33.88
CA ALA A 96 3.04 -40.13 33.55
C ALA A 96 1.71 -40.75 33.06
N GLN A 97 1.59 -42.08 33.00
CA GLN A 97 0.35 -42.78 32.61
C GLN A 97 -0.49 -43.28 33.81
N ALA A 98 -0.16 -42.88 35.04
CA ALA A 98 -0.77 -43.45 36.24
C ALA A 98 -1.44 -42.45 37.19
N LEU A 99 -1.82 -41.25 36.74
CA LEU A 99 -2.61 -40.32 37.57
C LEU A 99 -3.73 -39.64 36.76
N THR A 100 -4.95 -39.97 37.16
CA THR A 100 -6.22 -39.24 36.96
C THR A 100 -6.93 -39.39 35.62
N ALA A 101 -7.40 -40.61 35.36
CA ALA A 101 -8.75 -40.83 34.89
C ALA A 101 -9.71 -40.63 36.07
N ASP A 102 -10.23 -39.41 36.26
CA ASP A 102 -11.51 -39.16 36.95
C ASP A 102 -11.83 -37.65 36.90
N ALA A 103 -12.91 -37.29 36.21
CA ALA A 103 -13.72 -36.07 36.37
C ALA A 103 -14.48 -35.72 35.06
N ASN A 104 -15.17 -36.70 34.47
CA ASN A 104 -16.30 -36.42 33.59
C ASN A 104 -17.56 -36.26 34.46
N SER A 105 -17.83 -35.04 34.93
CA SER A 105 -19.19 -34.53 35.19
C SER A 105 -19.13 -33.11 35.75
N ALA A 106 -19.42 -32.09 34.92
CA ALA A 106 -20.05 -30.85 35.36
C ALA A 106 -20.52 -30.00 34.17
N LYS A 107 -21.81 -30.13 33.86
CA LYS A 107 -22.73 -29.11 33.34
C LYS A 107 -22.37 -28.40 32.02
N ALA A 108 -23.06 -28.84 30.96
CA ALA A 108 -23.40 -28.03 29.81
C ALA A 108 -24.14 -26.75 30.26
N ASP A 109 -23.57 -25.60 29.89
CA ASP A 109 -24.17 -24.28 30.10
C ASP A 109 -25.21 -24.04 28.98
N PRO A 110 -26.53 -23.93 29.27
CA PRO A 110 -27.55 -23.74 28.23
C PRO A 110 -27.56 -22.35 27.58
N ASN A 111 -26.62 -21.46 27.94
CA ASN A 111 -26.66 -20.05 27.57
C ASN A 111 -25.52 -19.59 26.63
N ALA A 112 -24.75 -20.52 26.07
CA ALA A 112 -23.76 -20.20 25.02
C ALA A 112 -24.38 -20.00 23.61
N ALA A 113 -25.70 -20.10 23.49
CA ALA A 113 -26.44 -19.90 22.24
C ALA A 113 -26.92 -18.45 22.03
N ALA A 114 -26.26 -17.45 22.63
CA ALA A 114 -26.59 -16.05 22.44
C ALA A 114 -25.63 -15.38 21.43
N ALA A 115 -26.10 -15.30 20.19
CA ALA A 115 -25.74 -14.29 19.18
C ALA A 115 -24.33 -14.35 18.54
N ALA A 116 -24.00 -15.45 17.87
CA ALA A 116 -23.19 -15.33 16.66
C ALA A 116 -24.08 -14.66 15.58
N LYS A 117 -24.04 -13.33 15.47
CA LYS A 117 -24.65 -12.59 14.35
C LYS A 117 -24.07 -13.16 13.05
N HIS A 118 -24.86 -13.99 12.36
CA HIS A 118 -24.51 -14.53 11.05
C HIS A 118 -24.64 -13.39 10.04
N TYR A 119 -23.58 -12.61 9.88
CA TYR A 119 -23.49 -11.65 8.79
C TYR A 119 -23.48 -12.44 7.47
N PRO A 120 -24.22 -11.99 6.44
CA PRO A 120 -24.22 -12.66 5.14
C PRO A 120 -22.78 -12.72 4.63
N GLN A 121 -22.24 -13.94 4.55
CA GLN A 121 -20.88 -14.17 4.06
C GLN A 121 -20.89 -13.94 2.55
N ILE A 122 -20.59 -12.71 2.13
CA ILE A 122 -20.38 -12.40 0.71
C ILE A 122 -19.09 -13.11 0.29
N LYS A 123 -19.22 -14.28 -0.31
CA LYS A 123 -18.09 -15.04 -0.84
C LYS A 123 -17.66 -14.42 -2.15
N ILE A 124 -16.46 -13.84 -2.18
CA ILE A 124 -15.90 -13.22 -3.38
C ILE A 124 -15.00 -14.26 -4.06
N LYS A 125 -15.26 -14.56 -5.34
CA LYS A 125 -14.41 -15.46 -6.12
C LYS A 125 -13.02 -14.85 -6.32
N PHE A 126 -11.96 -15.63 -6.10
CA PHE A 126 -10.57 -15.19 -6.31
C PHE A 126 -10.32 -14.58 -7.71
N ALA A 127 -11.01 -15.05 -8.74
CA ALA A 127 -10.94 -14.49 -10.09
C ALA A 127 -11.25 -12.98 -10.15
N HIS A 128 -12.23 -12.51 -9.37
CA HIS A 128 -12.59 -11.08 -9.32
C HIS A 128 -11.52 -10.26 -8.61
N ILE A 129 -10.89 -10.83 -7.58
CA ILE A 129 -9.80 -10.19 -6.84
C ILE A 129 -8.55 -10.10 -7.71
N ALA A 130 -8.20 -11.20 -8.39
CA ALA A 130 -7.07 -11.23 -9.31
C ALA A 130 -7.24 -10.23 -10.46
N TRP A 131 -8.46 -10.11 -11.00
CA TRP A 131 -8.78 -9.11 -12.01
C TRP A 131 -8.66 -7.68 -11.44
N THR A 132 -9.23 -7.44 -10.27
CA THR A 132 -9.17 -6.13 -9.58
C THR A 132 -7.71 -5.71 -9.31
N ILE A 133 -6.87 -6.61 -8.80
CA ILE A 133 -5.44 -6.34 -8.57
C ILE A 133 -4.76 -5.89 -9.88
N ARG A 134 -5.01 -6.60 -11.00
CA ARG A 134 -4.41 -6.25 -12.30
C ARG A 134 -4.85 -4.86 -12.76
N VAL A 135 -6.14 -4.55 -12.65
CA VAL A 135 -6.68 -3.24 -13.03
C VAL A 135 -6.12 -2.14 -12.14
N CYS A 136 -6.12 -2.32 -10.81
CA CYS A 136 -5.56 -1.36 -9.87
C CYS A 136 -4.06 -1.14 -10.10
N ASN A 137 -3.28 -2.19 -10.38
CA ASN A 137 -1.85 -2.08 -10.66
C ASN A 137 -1.59 -1.28 -11.95
N TYR A 138 -2.36 -1.55 -13.01
CA TYR A 138 -2.24 -0.81 -14.26
C TYR A 138 -2.62 0.65 -14.08
N LEU A 139 -3.78 0.92 -13.47
CA LEU A 139 -4.25 2.27 -13.18
C LEU A 139 -3.26 3.04 -12.32
N LEU A 140 -2.74 2.42 -11.24
CA LEU A 140 -1.77 3.02 -10.34
C LEU A 140 -0.47 3.42 -11.07
N ALA A 141 0.06 2.55 -11.93
CA ALA A 141 1.26 2.85 -12.70
C ALA A 141 1.03 4.02 -13.66
N VAL A 142 -0.05 3.96 -14.45
CA VAL A 142 -0.40 5.00 -15.43
C VAL A 142 -0.69 6.33 -14.73
N SER A 143 -1.50 6.34 -13.67
CA SER A 143 -1.85 7.54 -12.94
C SER A 143 -0.65 8.16 -12.23
N ALA A 144 0.28 7.36 -11.70
CA ALA A 144 1.51 7.88 -11.08
C ALA A 144 2.43 8.56 -12.11
N ILE A 145 2.59 7.97 -13.29
CA ILE A 145 3.38 8.56 -14.38
C ILE A 145 2.75 9.89 -14.83
N ILE A 146 1.45 9.89 -15.14
CA ILE A 146 0.75 11.10 -15.59
C ILE A 146 0.77 12.17 -14.50
N TYR A 147 0.59 11.80 -13.24
CA TYR A 147 0.72 12.72 -12.10
C TYR A 147 2.09 13.38 -12.06
N SER A 148 3.17 12.60 -12.22
CA SER A 148 4.54 13.14 -12.22
C SER A 148 4.81 14.05 -13.42
N LEU A 149 4.32 13.70 -14.62
CA LEU A 149 4.41 14.55 -15.80
C LEU A 149 3.63 15.86 -15.63
N THR A 150 2.46 15.79 -14.99
CA THR A 150 1.65 16.98 -14.68
C THR A 150 2.41 17.93 -13.76
N LEU A 151 3.10 17.42 -12.73
CA LEU A 151 3.96 18.24 -11.86
C LEU A 151 5.17 18.80 -12.60
N LEU A 152 5.77 18.05 -13.54
CA LEU A 152 6.85 18.56 -14.39
C LEU A 152 6.39 19.72 -15.27
N PHE A 153 5.24 19.59 -15.92
CA PHE A 153 4.68 20.68 -16.72
C PHE A 153 4.35 21.88 -15.84
N ALA A 154 3.77 21.68 -14.66
CA ALA A 154 3.52 22.76 -13.70
C ALA A 154 4.82 23.47 -13.28
N MET A 155 5.91 22.72 -13.08
CA MET A 155 7.23 23.29 -12.80
C MET A 155 7.76 24.09 -14.00
N LYS A 156 7.64 23.58 -15.23
CA LYS A 156 8.07 24.27 -16.45
C LYS A 156 7.33 25.58 -16.66
N ILE A 157 6.00 25.57 -16.54
CA ILE A 157 5.17 26.77 -16.66
C ILE A 157 5.52 27.77 -15.55
N SER A 158 5.79 27.29 -14.33
CA SER A 158 6.23 28.18 -13.24
C SER A 158 7.56 28.86 -13.51
N LEU A 159 8.50 28.17 -14.17
CA LEU A 159 9.79 28.75 -14.55
C LEU A 159 9.64 29.79 -15.66
N VAL A 160 8.82 29.50 -16.67
CA VAL A 160 8.57 30.41 -17.80
C VAL A 160 7.79 31.64 -17.34
N GLY A 161 6.68 31.45 -16.63
CA GLY A 161 5.86 32.55 -16.11
C GLY A 161 6.45 33.27 -14.89
N ARG A 162 7.67 32.89 -14.46
CA ARG A 162 8.36 33.44 -13.26
C ARG A 162 7.47 33.44 -12.01
N LEU A 163 6.65 32.41 -11.90
CA LEU A 163 5.66 32.26 -10.86
C LEU A 163 6.37 31.76 -9.60
N GLY A 164 6.19 32.47 -8.48
CA GLY A 164 6.88 32.14 -7.24
C GLY A 164 6.52 30.74 -6.70
N GLY A 165 7.29 30.26 -5.73
CA GLY A 165 7.09 28.93 -5.15
C GLY A 165 7.84 27.81 -5.88
N ILE A 166 8.79 28.14 -6.76
CA ILE A 166 9.62 27.20 -7.54
C ILE A 166 10.24 26.12 -6.64
N SER A 167 10.78 26.50 -5.47
CA SER A 167 11.37 25.53 -4.53
C SER A 167 10.39 24.43 -4.09
N HIS A 168 9.12 24.75 -3.89
CA HIS A 168 8.11 23.77 -3.48
C HIS A 168 7.72 22.83 -4.61
N ILE A 169 7.53 23.35 -5.84
CA ILE A 169 7.16 22.53 -6.99
C ILE A 169 8.31 21.62 -7.43
N THR A 170 9.55 22.11 -7.43
CA THR A 170 10.74 21.29 -7.71
C THR A 170 10.86 20.14 -6.70
N LYS A 171 10.71 20.42 -5.41
CA LYS A 171 10.70 19.39 -4.36
C LYS A 171 9.52 18.42 -4.50
N ALA A 172 8.38 18.83 -5.05
CA ALA A 172 7.24 17.96 -5.31
C ALA A 172 7.51 17.02 -6.49
N VAL A 173 8.10 17.53 -7.56
CA VAL A 173 8.51 16.76 -8.76
C VAL A 173 9.51 15.66 -8.40
N PHE A 174 10.54 15.96 -7.62
CA PHE A 174 11.50 14.94 -7.23
C PHE A 174 10.87 13.84 -6.38
N VAL A 175 9.98 14.21 -5.46
CA VAL A 175 9.25 13.21 -4.66
C VAL A 175 8.28 12.40 -5.53
N SER A 176 7.62 13.00 -6.52
CA SER A 176 6.75 12.24 -7.42
C SER A 176 7.53 11.25 -8.29
N PHE A 177 8.75 11.58 -8.71
CA PHE A 177 9.61 10.61 -9.39
C PHE A 177 10.01 9.44 -8.50
N LEU A 178 10.35 9.69 -7.23
CA LEU A 178 10.60 8.61 -6.28
C LEU A 178 9.37 7.71 -6.11
N VAL A 179 8.16 8.28 -6.10
CA VAL A 179 6.92 7.50 -6.09
C VAL A 179 6.79 6.63 -7.34
N VAL A 180 7.03 7.17 -8.54
CA VAL A 180 7.00 6.37 -9.78
C VAL A 180 8.01 5.22 -9.70
N VAL A 181 9.25 5.50 -9.30
CA VAL A 181 10.30 4.50 -9.12
C VAL A 181 9.83 3.41 -8.15
N LEU A 182 9.26 3.75 -7.00
CA LEU A 182 8.81 2.75 -6.01
C LEU A 182 7.56 1.97 -6.43
N ILE A 183 6.73 2.52 -7.32
CA ILE A 183 5.54 1.84 -7.84
C ILE A 183 5.90 0.82 -8.92
N LEU A 184 6.95 1.07 -9.70
CA LEU A 184 7.35 0.17 -10.79
C LEU A 184 7.56 -1.28 -10.32
N PRO A 185 7.12 -2.28 -11.10
CA PRO A 185 7.22 -3.68 -10.72
C PRO A 185 8.64 -4.21 -10.94
N TRP A 186 9.58 -3.83 -10.08
CA TRP A 186 10.99 -4.28 -10.19
C TRP A 186 11.14 -5.80 -10.12
N GLN A 187 10.19 -6.50 -9.50
CA GLN A 187 10.13 -7.97 -9.45
C GLN A 187 10.16 -8.61 -10.85
N LEU A 188 9.51 -7.99 -11.83
CA LEU A 188 9.44 -8.49 -13.20
C LEU A 188 10.77 -8.32 -13.94
N MET A 189 11.49 -7.24 -13.62
CA MET A 189 12.76 -6.89 -14.26
C MET A 189 13.96 -7.57 -13.58
N PHE A 190 13.87 -7.77 -12.26
CA PHE A 190 14.95 -8.29 -11.44
C PHE A 190 14.39 -9.35 -10.48
N LYS A 191 14.59 -10.63 -10.81
CA LYS A 191 14.06 -11.79 -10.06
C LYS A 191 14.46 -11.86 -8.57
N SER A 192 15.45 -11.06 -8.14
CA SER A 192 15.98 -11.06 -6.77
C SER A 192 15.59 -9.81 -5.97
N VAL A 193 15.00 -8.80 -6.61
CA VAL A 193 14.80 -7.48 -6.01
C VAL A 193 13.40 -7.40 -5.43
N LEU A 194 13.26 -7.34 -4.10
CA LEU A 194 11.99 -7.24 -3.36
C LEU A 194 11.36 -5.83 -3.36
N PHE A 195 11.82 -4.92 -4.21
CA PHE A 195 11.31 -3.55 -4.29
C PHE A 195 10.14 -3.44 -5.26
N GLY A 196 9.18 -2.58 -4.96
CA GLY A 196 7.97 -2.37 -5.76
C GLY A 196 6.70 -2.60 -4.95
N VAL A 197 5.80 -1.60 -4.99
CA VAL A 197 4.47 -1.70 -4.36
C VAL A 197 3.51 -2.57 -5.17
N ILE A 198 3.69 -2.62 -6.49
CA ILE A 198 2.90 -3.49 -7.36
C ILE A 198 3.26 -4.95 -7.09
N TYR A 199 2.24 -5.78 -6.87
CA TYR A 199 2.38 -7.22 -6.69
C TYR A 199 1.42 -7.98 -7.60
N THR A 200 1.82 -9.18 -8.01
CA THR A 200 0.96 -10.06 -8.81
C THR A 200 -0.01 -10.85 -7.91
N PRO A 201 -1.20 -11.24 -8.41
CA PRO A 201 -2.12 -12.06 -7.63
C PRO A 201 -1.53 -13.44 -7.28
N ALA A 202 -0.61 -13.97 -8.09
CA ALA A 202 0.10 -15.21 -7.81
C ALA A 202 1.12 -15.04 -6.66
N GLU A 203 1.86 -13.93 -6.63
CA GLU A 203 2.75 -13.60 -5.50
C GLU A 203 1.96 -13.52 -4.20
N LEU A 204 0.81 -12.86 -4.22
CA LEU A 204 -0.07 -12.76 -3.05
C LEU A 204 -0.51 -14.15 -2.56
N LEU A 205 -0.97 -15.01 -3.47
CA LEU A 205 -1.41 -16.35 -3.11
C LEU A 205 -0.27 -17.20 -2.53
N SER A 206 0.87 -17.22 -3.21
CA SER A 206 2.06 -17.95 -2.77
C SER A 206 2.60 -17.50 -1.41
N ALA A 207 2.49 -16.20 -1.11
CA ALA A 207 2.90 -15.64 0.18
C ALA A 207 2.01 -16.11 1.34
N TRP A 208 0.73 -16.39 1.06
CA TRP A 208 -0.22 -16.87 2.07
C TRP A 208 -0.24 -18.40 2.18
N GLU A 209 -0.18 -19.13 1.08
CA GLU A 209 -0.19 -20.61 1.06
C GLU A 209 1.08 -21.19 1.71
N ASN A 210 2.26 -20.67 1.39
CA ASN A 210 3.53 -21.16 1.94
C ASN A 210 3.90 -20.52 3.29
N SER A 211 2.98 -19.76 3.89
CA SER A 211 3.25 -19.01 5.13
C SER A 211 3.60 -19.88 6.34
N SER A 212 3.21 -21.15 6.33
CA SER A 212 3.57 -22.15 7.35
C SER A 212 5.01 -22.64 7.24
N GLU A 213 5.58 -22.67 6.03
CA GLU A 213 6.92 -23.19 5.73
C GLU A 213 8.01 -22.12 5.88
N TYR A 214 7.65 -20.84 5.83
CA TYR A 214 8.61 -19.75 5.94
C TYR A 214 9.12 -19.52 7.37
N SER A 215 10.42 -19.22 7.48
CA SER A 215 11.02 -18.74 8.72
C SER A 215 10.39 -17.41 9.16
N ALA A 216 10.42 -17.11 10.47
CA ALA A 216 9.85 -15.87 11.00
C ALA A 216 10.41 -14.61 10.34
N GLY A 217 11.69 -14.63 9.95
CA GLY A 217 12.33 -13.54 9.21
C GLY A 217 11.77 -13.34 7.80
N ALA A 218 11.50 -14.43 7.07
CA ALA A 218 10.92 -14.36 5.73
C ALA A 218 9.48 -13.84 5.74
N ILE A 219 8.67 -14.28 6.73
CA ILE A 219 7.32 -13.74 6.95
C ILE A 219 7.39 -12.24 7.26
N GLY A 220 8.35 -11.82 8.10
CA GLY A 220 8.60 -10.42 8.40
C GLY A 220 8.90 -9.59 7.15
N LEU A 221 9.76 -10.10 6.25
CA LEU A 221 10.09 -9.44 4.99
C LEU A 221 8.89 -9.32 4.04
N ILE A 222 8.03 -10.34 3.98
CA ILE A 222 6.78 -10.32 3.22
C ILE A 222 5.85 -9.22 3.75
N VAL A 223 5.53 -9.23 5.04
CA VAL A 223 4.64 -8.22 5.66
C VAL A 223 5.23 -6.82 5.52
N MET A 224 6.54 -6.68 5.71
CA MET A 224 7.26 -5.41 5.52
C MET A 224 7.15 -4.93 4.08
N ARG A 225 7.33 -5.79 3.07
CA ARG A 225 7.13 -5.41 1.67
C ARG A 225 5.69 -4.95 1.40
N PHE A 226 4.70 -5.76 1.75
CA PHE A 226 3.30 -5.47 1.42
C PHE A 226 2.74 -4.28 2.19
N SER A 227 3.13 -4.07 3.45
CA SER A 227 2.58 -3.00 4.29
C SER A 227 3.49 -1.78 4.43
N LEU A 228 4.81 -1.96 4.60
CA LEU A 228 5.72 -0.83 4.80
C LEU A 228 5.98 -0.07 3.50
N LEU A 229 6.25 -0.77 2.39
CA LEU A 229 6.47 -0.07 1.11
C LEU A 229 5.21 0.67 0.66
N TRP A 230 4.04 0.05 0.84
CA TRP A 230 2.76 0.71 0.63
C TRP A 230 2.64 2.00 1.45
N LEU A 231 2.95 1.93 2.75
CA LEU A 231 2.89 3.08 3.65
C LEU A 231 3.88 4.18 3.24
N VAL A 232 5.12 3.80 2.90
CA VAL A 232 6.15 4.73 2.42
C VAL A 232 5.70 5.43 1.14
N VAL A 233 5.18 4.70 0.16
CA VAL A 233 4.69 5.29 -1.10
C VAL A 233 3.51 6.21 -0.86
N THR A 234 2.58 5.81 0.00
CA THR A 234 1.42 6.64 0.36
C THR A 234 1.85 7.94 1.03
N LEU A 235 2.79 7.88 1.98
CA LEU A 235 3.34 9.07 2.64
C LEU A 235 4.09 9.99 1.66
N LEU A 236 4.89 9.42 0.75
CA LEU A 236 5.59 10.19 -0.28
C LEU A 236 4.60 10.86 -1.24
N LEU A 237 3.54 10.16 -1.65
CA LEU A 237 2.49 10.70 -2.52
C LEU A 237 1.75 11.87 -1.84
N ILE A 238 1.38 11.72 -0.56
CA ILE A 238 0.77 12.79 0.24
C ILE A 238 1.75 13.97 0.39
N ASN A 239 3.03 13.71 0.66
CA ASN A 239 4.05 14.75 0.77
C ASN A 239 4.26 15.52 -0.54
N ALA A 240 4.31 14.82 -1.68
CA ALA A 240 4.35 15.46 -3.00
C ALA A 240 3.13 16.36 -3.21
N GLN A 241 1.93 15.88 -2.86
CA GLN A 241 0.69 16.62 -3.01
C GLN A 241 0.62 17.84 -2.08
N MET A 242 1.02 17.72 -0.81
CA MET A 242 1.11 18.84 0.14
C MET A 242 2.06 19.94 -0.37
N ARG A 243 3.21 19.55 -0.92
CA ARG A 243 4.18 20.49 -1.49
C ARG A 243 3.63 21.18 -2.74
N SER A 244 2.95 20.43 -3.61
CA SER A 244 2.26 20.99 -4.77
C SER A 244 1.14 21.97 -4.38
N MET A 245 0.40 21.68 -3.31
CA MET A 245 -0.60 22.62 -2.76
C MET A 245 0.04 23.90 -2.24
N ARG A 246 1.18 23.81 -1.54
CA ARG A 246 1.94 25.00 -1.09
C ARG A 246 2.44 25.84 -2.26
N TRP A 247 2.92 25.19 -3.33
CA TRP A 247 3.26 25.89 -4.56
C TRP A 247 2.06 26.67 -5.11
N SER A 248 0.90 26.01 -5.31
CA SER A 248 -0.30 26.67 -5.82
C SER A 248 -0.72 27.85 -4.95
N LYS A 249 -0.72 27.70 -3.61
CA LYS A 249 -1.03 28.81 -2.70
C LYS A 249 -0.06 29.99 -2.87
N ASN A 250 1.24 29.72 -2.98
CA ASN A 250 2.24 30.78 -3.15
C ASN A 250 2.14 31.47 -4.52
N THR A 251 1.77 30.73 -5.57
CA THR A 251 1.49 31.28 -6.89
C THR A 251 0.27 32.21 -6.82
N LEU A 252 -0.85 31.77 -6.25
CA LEU A 252 -2.06 32.60 -6.12
C LEU A 252 -1.82 33.85 -5.24
N LYS A 253 -1.06 33.74 -4.16
CA LYS A 253 -0.68 34.88 -3.30
C LYS A 253 0.11 35.94 -4.05
N ARG A 254 1.06 35.53 -4.90
CA ARG A 254 1.83 36.49 -5.71
C ARG A 254 1.00 37.20 -6.77
N LEU A 255 -0.14 36.63 -7.15
CA LEU A 255 -1.04 37.18 -8.16
C LEU A 255 -2.15 38.04 -7.54
N GLY A 256 -2.19 38.19 -6.21
CA GLY A 256 -3.21 38.97 -5.51
C GLY A 256 -4.61 38.33 -5.49
N ILE A 257 -4.75 37.10 -6.00
CA ILE A 257 -6.05 36.40 -6.11
C ILE A 257 -6.48 35.79 -4.76
N VAL A 258 -5.52 35.46 -3.89
CA VAL A 258 -5.79 34.92 -2.55
C VAL A 258 -4.92 35.68 -1.54
N GLY A 259 -5.56 36.38 -0.60
CA GLY A 259 -4.93 36.89 0.63
C GLY A 259 -4.63 35.77 1.60
#